data_AF-I4YKV3-F1
#
_entry.id   AF-I4YKV3-F1
#
_cell.length_a   1.000
_cell.length_b   1.000
_cell.length_c   1.000
_cell.angle_alpha   90.00
_cell.angle_beta   90.00
_cell.angle_gamma   90.00
#
_symmetry.space_group_name_H-M   'P 1'
#
loop_
_entity.id
_entity.type
_entity.pdbx_description
1 polymer ?
#
loop_
_entity_poly.entity_id
_entity_poly.type
_entity_poly.pdbx_seq_one_letter_code
_entity_poly.pdbx_strand_id
1 'polypeptide(L)'
;MGQYKDTPLADSLTPGALTTSLPPGPGTRWFNGRETVQGFAYAASKLMGERACLAEAHRSNGVLTAVCVRIGWCQPGENRPETINTSGLPGEETSAGPDTERDLAWFRNMWLSNRDFAAVIERALLADARAWPQPGIVVNGMSKNRGMAWDIESTRRLIGYDPQDDIWDHVG
;
A
#
# COMPACT_ATOMS: atom_id res chain seq x y z
N MET A 1 -4.59 -2.07 -4.31
CA MET A 1 -4.44 -3.52 -4.59
C MET A 1 -5.08 -4.36 -3.49
N GLY A 2 -6.23 -3.95 -2.95
CA GLY A 2 -6.79 -4.58 -1.76
C GLY A 2 -7.46 -5.94 -2.01
N GLN A 3 -7.86 -6.22 -3.25
CA GLN A 3 -8.59 -7.45 -3.61
C GLN A 3 -7.73 -8.70 -3.48
N TYR A 4 -6.41 -8.53 -3.47
CA TYR A 4 -5.41 -9.57 -3.26
C TYR A 4 -5.47 -10.19 -1.84
N LYS A 5 -6.23 -9.61 -0.91
CA LYS A 5 -6.50 -10.21 0.41
C LYS A 5 -7.33 -11.49 0.33
N ASP A 6 -8.20 -11.60 -0.68
CA ASP A 6 -9.21 -12.66 -0.75
C ASP A 6 -8.91 -13.68 -1.87
N THR A 7 -9.34 -14.93 -1.67
CA THR A 7 -9.32 -16.00 -2.68
C THR A 7 -10.17 -15.59 -3.90
N PRO A 8 -9.75 -15.96 -5.14
CA PRO A 8 -8.61 -16.83 -5.46
C PRO A 8 -7.26 -16.10 -5.56
N LEU A 9 -7.23 -14.76 -5.50
CA LEU A 9 -5.97 -14.02 -5.67
C LEU A 9 -4.99 -14.26 -4.52
N ALA A 10 -5.51 -14.35 -3.29
CA ALA A 10 -4.72 -14.61 -2.09
C ALA A 10 -3.91 -15.89 -2.17
N ASP A 11 -4.44 -16.93 -2.82
CA ASP A 11 -3.83 -18.27 -2.91
C ASP A 11 -2.47 -18.24 -3.64
N SER A 12 -2.23 -17.20 -4.43
CA SER A 12 -1.00 -17.00 -5.20
C SER A 12 0.04 -16.11 -4.51
N LEU A 13 -0.29 -15.51 -3.36
CA LEU A 13 0.57 -14.52 -2.72
C LEU A 13 1.55 -15.16 -1.74
N THR A 14 2.81 -14.80 -1.93
CA THR A 14 3.88 -14.97 -0.94
C THR A 14 4.41 -13.59 -0.53
N PRO A 15 5.19 -13.48 0.56
CA PRO A 15 5.77 -12.20 0.96
C PRO A 15 6.55 -11.54 -0.19
N GLY A 16 6.28 -10.26 -0.43
CA GLY A 16 6.87 -9.49 -1.54
C GLY A 16 6.31 -9.80 -2.94
N ALA A 17 5.37 -10.72 -3.11
CA ALA A 17 4.84 -11.06 -4.44
C ALA A 17 3.92 -9.99 -5.05
N LEU A 18 3.32 -9.11 -4.23
CA LEU A 18 2.40 -8.08 -4.66
C LEU A 18 3.19 -6.86 -5.19
N THR A 19 3.61 -6.99 -6.45
CA THR A 19 4.32 -5.95 -7.20
C THR A 19 3.37 -4.94 -7.84
N THR A 20 3.90 -3.81 -8.34
CA THR A 20 3.09 -2.79 -9.02
C THR A 20 2.71 -3.15 -10.45
N SER A 21 3.31 -4.20 -11.03
CA SER A 21 3.03 -4.71 -12.38
C SER A 21 1.93 -5.76 -12.44
N LEU A 22 1.50 -6.31 -11.30
CA LEU A 22 0.34 -7.21 -11.27
C LEU A 22 -0.92 -6.53 -11.80
N PRO A 23 -1.86 -7.30 -12.41
CA PRO A 23 -3.17 -6.78 -12.76
C PRO A 23 -3.83 -6.05 -11.58
N PRO A 24 -4.42 -4.87 -11.77
CA PRO A 24 -4.94 -4.11 -10.65
C PRO A 24 -6.13 -4.83 -9.99
N GLY A 25 -6.00 -5.09 -8.68
CA GLY A 25 -7.08 -5.58 -7.81
C GLY A 25 -7.58 -4.48 -6.86
N PRO A 26 -8.43 -3.55 -7.32
CA PRO A 26 -8.84 -2.38 -6.55
C PRO A 26 -9.79 -2.73 -5.39
N GLY A 27 -9.55 -2.08 -4.24
CA GLY A 27 -10.42 -2.13 -3.07
C GLY A 27 -10.18 -3.36 -2.20
N THR A 28 -9.92 -3.14 -0.91
CA THR A 28 -9.97 -4.22 0.09
C THR A 28 -11.44 -4.49 0.39
N ARG A 29 -11.79 -5.75 0.63
CA ARG A 29 -13.10 -6.14 1.17
C ARG A 29 -12.94 -6.41 2.66
N TRP A 30 -13.78 -5.84 3.51
CA TRP A 30 -13.72 -6.04 4.96
C TRP A 30 -15.10 -5.91 5.56
N PHE A 31 -15.25 -6.36 6.81
CA PHE A 31 -16.47 -6.20 7.57
C PHE A 31 -16.30 -5.05 8.57
N ASN A 32 -17.25 -4.13 8.61
CA ASN A 32 -17.18 -2.88 9.39
C ASN A 32 -17.96 -2.91 10.71
N GLY A 33 -18.26 -4.10 11.25
CA GLY A 33 -19.17 -4.27 12.38
C GLY A 33 -20.64 -4.48 11.99
N ARG A 34 -21.05 -4.08 10.78
CA ARG A 34 -22.45 -4.15 10.33
C ARG A 34 -22.65 -4.93 9.05
N GLU A 35 -21.81 -4.66 8.05
CA GLU A 35 -21.89 -5.29 6.74
C GLU A 35 -20.50 -5.48 6.12
N THR A 36 -20.43 -6.33 5.09
CA THR A 36 -19.22 -6.45 4.28
C THR A 36 -19.21 -5.32 3.26
N VAL A 37 -18.19 -4.47 3.33
CA VAL A 37 -17.97 -3.37 2.40
C VAL A 37 -16.73 -3.62 1.55
N GLN A 38 -16.64 -2.94 0.41
CA GLN A 38 -15.47 -2.98 -0.45
C GLN A 38 -15.10 -1.57 -0.92
N GLY A 39 -13.83 -1.20 -0.77
CA GLY A 39 -13.30 0.11 -1.14
C GLY A 39 -13.12 0.32 -2.64
N PHE A 40 -13.96 -0.28 -3.49
CA PHE A 40 -13.76 -0.35 -4.93
C PHE A 40 -13.78 1.03 -5.59
N ALA A 41 -14.80 1.85 -5.32
CA ALA A 41 -14.94 3.18 -5.95
C ALA A 41 -13.75 4.10 -5.62
N TYR A 42 -13.31 4.11 -4.37
CA TYR A 42 -12.11 4.81 -3.94
C TYR A 42 -10.85 4.29 -4.64
N ALA A 43 -10.65 2.97 -4.66
CA ALA A 43 -9.45 2.39 -5.26
C ALA A 43 -9.43 2.55 -6.79
N ALA A 44 -10.59 2.51 -7.46
CA ALA A 44 -10.72 2.73 -8.88
C ALA A 44 -10.36 4.19 -9.26
N SER A 45 -10.78 5.17 -8.46
CA SER A 45 -10.41 6.58 -8.71
C SER A 45 -8.91 6.82 -8.51
N LYS A 46 -8.28 6.16 -7.52
CA LYS A 46 -6.82 6.20 -7.34
C LYS A 46 -6.08 5.52 -8.50
N LEU A 47 -6.59 4.42 -9.02
CA LEU A 47 -6.03 3.76 -10.20
C LEU A 47 -6.16 4.64 -11.45
N MET A 48 -7.28 5.32 -11.63
CA MET A 48 -7.45 6.31 -12.70
C MET A 48 -6.41 7.43 -12.57
N GLY A 49 -6.22 7.97 -11.36
CA GLY A 49 -5.20 8.99 -11.08
C GLY A 49 -3.78 8.51 -11.41
N GLU A 50 -3.44 7.27 -11.02
CA GLU A 50 -2.17 6.64 -11.40
C GLU A 50 -1.98 6.64 -12.92
N ARG A 51 -2.99 6.19 -13.68
CA ARG A 51 -2.93 6.16 -15.16
C ARG A 51 -2.81 7.57 -15.76
N ALA A 52 -3.52 8.56 -15.21
CA ALA A 52 -3.44 9.94 -15.67
C ALA A 52 -2.05 10.55 -15.46
N CYS A 53 -1.45 10.37 -14.28
CA CYS A 53 -0.10 10.86 -13.99
C CYS A 53 0.96 10.22 -14.90
N LEU A 54 0.87 8.91 -15.13
CA LEU A 54 1.79 8.19 -16.02
C LEU A 54 1.67 8.67 -17.47
N ALA A 55 0.44 8.80 -17.97
CA ALA A 55 0.18 9.31 -19.31
C ALA A 55 0.75 10.72 -19.48
N GLU A 56 0.61 11.57 -18.46
CA GLU A 56 1.03 12.95 -18.55
C GLU A 56 2.54 13.14 -18.43
N ALA A 57 3.21 12.37 -17.57
CA ALA A 57 4.67 12.29 -17.56
C ALA A 57 5.21 11.88 -18.94
N HIS A 58 4.58 10.89 -19.59
CA HIS A 58 4.96 10.46 -20.93
C HIS A 58 4.70 11.55 -21.99
N ARG A 59 3.55 12.24 -21.94
CA ARG A 59 3.20 13.30 -22.90
C ARG A 59 4.09 14.54 -22.76
N SER A 60 4.62 14.79 -21.57
CA SER A 60 5.44 15.97 -21.27
C SER A 60 6.79 16.03 -22.00
N ASN A 61 7.22 14.92 -22.62
CA ASN A 61 8.51 14.82 -23.32
C ASN A 61 9.72 15.27 -22.45
N GLY A 62 9.75 14.83 -21.20
CA GLY A 62 10.84 15.10 -20.27
C GLY A 62 10.70 16.36 -19.42
N VAL A 63 9.61 17.13 -19.58
CA VAL A 63 9.30 18.29 -18.73
C VAL A 63 8.75 17.88 -17.36
N LEU A 64 8.01 16.77 -17.30
CA LEU A 64 7.40 16.24 -16.08
C LEU A 64 7.79 14.77 -15.89
N THR A 65 8.18 14.44 -14.68
CA THR A 65 8.31 13.05 -14.20
C THR A 65 7.32 12.82 -13.07
N ALA A 66 6.85 11.59 -12.89
CA ALA A 66 5.84 11.28 -11.88
C ALA A 66 6.18 10.03 -11.06
N VAL A 67 5.95 10.11 -9.75
CA VAL A 67 5.96 8.93 -8.86
C VAL A 67 4.58 8.78 -8.24
N CYS A 68 3.90 7.68 -8.57
CA CYS A 68 2.65 7.30 -7.93
C CYS A 68 2.94 6.35 -6.77
N VAL A 69 2.83 6.85 -5.54
CA VAL A 69 3.00 6.02 -4.33
C VAL A 69 1.67 5.38 -3.96
N ARG A 70 1.59 4.05 -4.01
CA ARG A 70 0.49 3.27 -3.43
C ARG A 70 0.73 3.17 -1.93
N ILE A 71 0.26 4.20 -1.21
CA ILE A 71 0.39 4.30 0.24
C ILE A 71 -0.39 3.16 0.90
N GLY A 72 0.24 2.49 1.86
CA GLY A 72 -0.39 1.53 2.76
C GLY A 72 -1.32 2.21 3.77
N TRP A 73 -1.33 1.71 5.00
CA TRP A 73 -2.18 2.22 6.06
C TRP A 73 -1.40 3.13 7.02
N CYS A 74 -1.46 4.44 6.76
CA CYS A 74 -0.96 5.49 7.65
C CYS A 74 -2.16 6.10 8.39
N GLN A 75 -2.36 5.72 9.65
CA GLN A 75 -3.48 6.23 10.44
C GLN A 75 -3.28 7.73 10.77
N PRO A 76 -4.36 8.48 10.99
CA PRO A 76 -4.25 9.85 11.48
C PRO A 76 -3.56 9.94 12.85
N GLY A 77 -2.95 11.09 13.14
CA GLY A 77 -2.38 11.39 14.45
C GLY A 77 -1.10 10.61 14.75
N GLU A 78 -1.01 10.04 15.95
CA GLU A 78 0.18 9.30 16.41
C GLU A 78 0.42 7.99 15.65
N ASN A 79 -0.59 7.50 14.90
CA ASN A 79 -0.48 6.32 14.05
C ASN A 79 0.06 5.07 14.78
N ARG A 80 -0.51 4.84 15.97
CA ARG A 80 -0.13 3.75 16.87
C ARG A 80 -0.40 2.38 16.23
N PRO A 81 0.57 1.45 16.16
CA PRO A 81 0.37 0.12 15.60
C PRO A 81 -0.76 -0.67 16.28
N GLU A 82 -0.92 -0.49 17.59
CA GLU A 82 -1.85 -1.24 18.43
C GLU A 82 -3.32 -0.90 18.14
N THR A 83 -3.60 0.21 17.46
CA THR A 83 -4.95 0.60 17.08
C THR A 83 -5.42 -0.06 15.78
N ILE A 84 -4.54 -0.79 15.07
CA ILE A 84 -4.92 -1.54 13.87
C ILE A 84 -5.70 -2.79 14.26
N ASN A 85 -6.92 -2.89 13.73
CA ASN A 85 -7.86 -3.96 13.99
C ASN A 85 -8.44 -4.54 12.69
N THR A 86 -9.38 -5.50 12.80
CA THR A 86 -9.99 -6.21 11.66
C THR A 86 -10.89 -5.35 10.77
N SER A 87 -11.33 -4.18 11.25
CA SER A 87 -12.14 -3.25 10.45
C SER A 87 -11.28 -2.35 9.56
N GLY A 88 -9.96 -2.32 9.81
CA GLY A 88 -9.04 -1.38 9.19
C GLY A 88 -9.19 0.07 9.65
N LEU A 89 -10.15 0.40 10.52
CA LEU A 89 -10.40 1.74 11.02
C LEU A 89 -10.16 1.81 12.55
N PRO A 90 -9.37 2.78 13.03
CA PRO A 90 -9.15 2.96 14.46
C PRO A 90 -10.46 3.26 15.18
N GLY A 91 -10.76 2.51 16.25
CA GLY A 91 -11.92 2.74 17.11
C GLY A 91 -13.26 2.18 16.60
N GLU A 92 -13.30 1.62 15.39
CA GLU A 92 -14.48 0.90 14.90
C GLU A 92 -14.59 -0.50 15.51
N GLU A 93 -15.81 -1.04 15.52
CA GLU A 93 -16.08 -2.37 16.08
C GLU A 93 -15.29 -3.45 15.34
N THR A 94 -14.56 -4.26 16.11
CA THR A 94 -13.92 -5.47 15.60
C THR A 94 -14.97 -6.51 15.27
N SER A 95 -14.69 -7.34 14.28
CA SER A 95 -15.61 -8.40 13.91
C SER A 95 -14.89 -9.72 13.91
N ALA A 96 -15.54 -10.71 14.53
CA ALA A 96 -15.04 -12.07 14.62
C ALA A 96 -15.77 -12.95 13.60
N GLY A 97 -14.99 -13.75 12.90
CA GLY A 97 -15.43 -14.63 11.82
C GLY A 97 -14.27 -15.46 11.29
N PRO A 98 -14.52 -16.38 10.34
CA PRO A 98 -13.50 -17.30 9.83
C PRO A 98 -12.28 -16.60 9.21
N ASP A 99 -12.45 -15.37 8.73
CA ASP A 99 -11.41 -14.59 8.03
C ASP A 99 -10.62 -13.63 8.95
N THR A 100 -10.91 -13.61 10.27
CA THR A 100 -10.40 -12.60 11.22
C THR A 100 -8.88 -12.49 11.22
N GLU A 101 -8.17 -13.61 11.34
CA GLU A 101 -6.71 -13.62 11.41
C GLU A 101 -6.09 -13.10 10.11
N ARG A 102 -6.64 -13.51 8.96
CA ARG A 102 -6.20 -13.04 7.65
C ARG A 102 -6.43 -11.54 7.48
N ASP A 103 -7.60 -11.05 7.89
CA ASP A 103 -7.94 -9.63 7.80
C ASP A 103 -7.02 -8.79 8.68
N LEU A 104 -6.82 -9.20 9.92
CA LEU A 104 -5.93 -8.51 10.85
C LEU A 104 -4.49 -8.50 10.35
N ALA A 105 -3.97 -9.65 9.88
CA ALA A 105 -2.63 -9.74 9.31
C ALA A 105 -2.49 -8.87 8.07
N TRP A 106 -3.50 -8.81 7.20
CA TRP A 106 -3.50 -7.94 6.03
C TRP A 106 -3.43 -6.46 6.41
N PHE A 107 -4.28 -6.00 7.35
CA PHE A 107 -4.27 -4.61 7.79
C PHE A 107 -2.98 -4.22 8.49
N ARG A 108 -2.44 -5.11 9.35
CA ARG A 108 -1.15 -4.88 10.00
C ARG A 108 -0.02 -4.81 8.97
N ASN A 109 0.02 -5.72 8.01
CA ASN A 109 1.04 -5.71 6.96
C ASN A 109 0.96 -4.49 6.02
N MET A 110 -0.19 -3.80 5.94
CA MET A 110 -0.28 -2.53 5.23
C MET A 110 0.32 -1.35 6.00
N TRP A 111 0.59 -1.47 7.30
CA TRP A 111 0.96 -0.33 8.13
C TRP A 111 2.15 0.46 7.56
N LEU A 112 2.03 1.78 7.63
CA LEU A 112 3.07 2.71 7.24
C LEU A 112 3.21 3.71 8.38
N SER A 113 4.34 3.67 9.08
CA SER A 113 4.63 4.59 10.20
C SER A 113 4.72 6.04 9.72
N ASN A 114 4.60 7.00 10.64
CA ASN A 114 4.76 8.42 10.30
C ASN A 114 6.17 8.74 9.76
N ARG A 115 7.21 8.09 10.31
CA ARG A 115 8.60 8.25 9.86
C ARG A 115 8.78 7.73 8.44
N ASP A 116 8.29 6.52 8.19
CA ASP A 116 8.39 5.86 6.90
C ASP A 116 7.51 6.54 5.84
N PHE A 117 6.35 7.08 6.23
CA PHE A 117 5.51 7.90 5.35
C PHE A 117 6.23 9.17 4.88
N ALA A 118 6.83 9.93 5.81
CA ALA A 118 7.60 11.10 5.45
C ALA A 118 8.78 10.73 4.52
N ALA A 119 9.50 9.65 4.86
CA ALA A 119 10.63 9.17 4.09
C ALA A 119 10.23 8.75 2.66
N VAL A 120 9.15 7.99 2.46
CA VAL A 120 8.75 7.56 1.10
C VAL A 120 8.34 8.74 0.23
N ILE A 121 7.69 9.76 0.81
CA ILE A 121 7.30 10.97 0.09
C ILE A 121 8.52 11.81 -0.27
N GLU A 122 9.45 12.03 0.68
CA GLU A 122 10.70 12.73 0.42
C GLU A 122 11.51 12.03 -0.69
N ARG A 123 11.63 10.71 -0.61
CA ARG A 123 12.31 9.91 -1.63
C ARG A 123 11.64 9.99 -3.00
N ALA A 124 10.32 9.96 -3.04
CA ALA A 124 9.58 10.13 -4.30
C ALA A 124 9.81 11.50 -4.95
N LEU A 125 9.96 12.57 -4.15
CA LEU A 125 10.21 13.93 -4.64
C LEU A 125 11.66 14.14 -5.10
N LEU A 126 12.62 13.52 -4.42
CA LEU A 126 14.06 13.74 -4.66
C LEU A 126 14.71 12.70 -5.58
N ALA A 127 13.98 11.66 -5.98
CA ALA A 127 14.52 10.59 -6.80
C ALA A 127 14.95 11.05 -8.20
N ASP A 128 16.09 10.54 -8.67
CA ASP A 128 16.59 10.80 -10.02
C ASP A 128 15.85 9.93 -11.04
N ALA A 129 15.05 10.59 -11.87
CA ALA A 129 14.23 9.91 -12.88
C ALA A 129 15.02 9.28 -14.04
N ARG A 130 16.31 9.60 -14.21
CA ARG A 130 17.13 9.06 -15.31
C ARG A 130 17.28 7.55 -15.28
N ALA A 131 17.19 6.94 -14.09
CA ALA A 131 17.29 5.49 -13.90
C ALA A 131 15.94 4.76 -14.04
N TRP A 132 14.84 5.49 -14.26
CA TRP A 132 13.52 4.89 -14.33
C TRP A 132 13.26 4.22 -15.69
N PRO A 133 12.47 3.14 -15.73
CA PRO A 133 12.12 2.48 -16.98
C PRO A 133 11.24 3.34 -17.90
N GLN A 134 10.60 4.38 -17.35
CA GLN A 134 9.73 5.32 -18.06
C GLN A 134 9.58 6.62 -17.24
N PRO A 135 9.14 7.74 -17.84
CA PRO A 135 9.05 9.05 -17.16
C PRO A 135 8.14 9.10 -15.93
N GLY A 136 7.21 8.14 -15.82
CA GLY A 136 6.36 7.98 -14.64
C GLY A 136 6.48 6.56 -14.07
N ILE A 137 6.56 6.41 -12.76
CA ILE A 137 6.65 5.11 -12.09
C ILE A 137 5.58 4.95 -11.01
N VAL A 138 5.34 3.70 -10.64
CA VAL A 138 4.44 3.31 -9.55
C VAL A 138 5.23 2.49 -8.54
N VAL A 139 5.12 2.87 -7.28
CA VAL A 139 5.83 2.22 -6.17
C VAL A 139 4.87 1.95 -5.01
N ASN A 140 5.16 0.95 -4.18
CA ASN A 140 4.40 0.70 -2.96
C ASN A 140 5.06 1.44 -1.77
N GLY A 141 4.25 1.98 -0.86
CA GLY A 141 4.73 2.65 0.35
C GLY A 141 4.15 2.00 1.61
N MET A 142 4.90 1.09 2.22
CA MET A 142 4.65 0.52 3.55
C MET A 142 5.92 0.63 4.39
N SER A 143 5.79 0.43 5.68
CA SER A 143 6.91 0.14 6.57
C SER A 143 7.50 -1.26 6.26
N LYS A 144 8.60 -1.63 6.91
CA LYS A 144 9.30 -2.91 6.72
C LYS A 144 8.59 -4.05 7.46
N ASN A 145 7.28 -4.14 7.30
CA ASN A 145 6.45 -5.11 8.01
C ASN A 145 6.84 -6.53 7.57
N ARG A 146 7.39 -7.33 8.49
CA ARG A 146 7.77 -8.72 8.19
C ARG A 146 6.57 -9.50 7.65
N GLY A 147 6.80 -10.30 6.60
CA GLY A 147 5.77 -11.15 6.00
C GLY A 147 4.73 -10.41 5.15
N MET A 148 4.87 -9.10 4.90
CA MET A 148 3.93 -8.37 4.06
C MET A 148 3.92 -8.87 2.61
N ALA A 149 2.74 -8.85 1.98
CA ALA A 149 2.57 -9.28 0.60
C ALA A 149 3.22 -8.32 -0.40
N TRP A 150 3.30 -7.02 -0.09
CA TRP A 150 3.76 -5.99 -1.01
C TRP A 150 5.27 -6.00 -1.22
N ASP A 151 5.68 -5.86 -2.48
CA ASP A 151 7.07 -5.63 -2.86
C ASP A 151 7.51 -4.22 -2.43
N ILE A 152 8.64 -4.15 -1.71
CA ILE A 152 9.37 -2.91 -1.41
C ILE A 152 10.70 -2.84 -2.18
N GLU A 153 11.21 -3.94 -2.72
CA GLU A 153 12.50 -3.94 -3.43
C GLU A 153 12.47 -3.05 -4.67
N SER A 154 11.35 -3.01 -5.40
CA SER A 154 11.19 -2.07 -6.49
C SER A 154 11.15 -0.62 -6.03
N THR A 155 10.51 -0.33 -4.89
CA THR A 155 10.49 1.02 -4.31
C THR A 155 11.91 1.44 -3.90
N ARG A 156 12.66 0.55 -3.24
CA ARG A 156 14.06 0.79 -2.86
C ARG A 156 14.94 1.07 -4.07
N ARG A 157 14.81 0.26 -5.13
CA ARG A 157 15.58 0.42 -6.37
C ARG A 157 15.25 1.71 -7.12
N LEU A 158 13.97 2.07 -7.23
CA LEU A 158 13.53 3.16 -8.08
C LEU A 158 13.65 4.55 -7.43
N ILE A 159 13.43 4.64 -6.12
CA ILE A 159 13.43 5.93 -5.40
C ILE A 159 14.35 5.96 -4.17
N GLY A 160 15.07 4.88 -3.87
CA GLY A 160 16.01 4.84 -2.74
C GLY A 160 15.34 4.79 -1.36
N TYR A 161 14.06 4.39 -1.30
CA TYR A 161 13.32 4.26 -0.05
C TYR A 161 13.64 2.94 0.66
N ASP A 162 14.19 3.03 1.86
CA ASP A 162 14.48 1.91 2.74
C ASP A 162 13.70 2.09 4.06
N PRO A 163 12.52 1.46 4.21
CA PRO A 163 11.71 1.62 5.41
C PRO A 163 12.41 1.04 6.64
N GLN A 164 12.16 1.65 7.79
CA GLN A 164 12.86 1.32 9.04
C GLN A 164 11.97 0.73 10.12
N ASP A 165 10.66 1.02 10.12
CA ASP A 165 9.73 0.50 11.14
C ASP A 165 9.13 -0.85 10.73
N ASP A 166 8.66 -1.62 11.71
CA ASP A 166 7.92 -2.87 11.51
C ASP A 166 6.81 -2.98 12.55
N ILE A 167 5.56 -3.12 12.09
CA ILE A 167 4.39 -3.30 12.97
C ILE A 167 4.58 -4.42 13.99
N TRP A 168 5.24 -5.52 13.59
CA TRP A 168 5.34 -6.73 14.40
C TRP A 168 6.31 -6.59 15.59
N ASP A 169 7.08 -5.49 15.66
CA ASP A 169 7.83 -5.14 16.86
C ASP A 169 6.94 -4.52 17.95
N HIS A 170 5.71 -4.14 17.62
CA HIS A 170 4.77 -3.46 18.50
C HIS A 170 3.53 -4.31 18.85
N VAL A 171 3.14 -5.23 17.97
CA VAL A 171 1.96 -6.07 18.15
C VAL A 171 2.34 -7.55 18.17
N GLY A 172 2.08 -8.19 19.31
CA GLY A 172 2.20 -9.64 19.56
C GLY A 172 0.87 -10.20 20.03
#